data_AF-A0A966PZG6-F1
#
_entry.id   AF-A0A966PZG6-F1
#
_cell.length_a   1.000
_cell.length_b   1.000
_cell.length_c   1.000
_cell.angle_alpha   90.00
_cell.angle_beta   90.00
_cell.angle_gamma   90.00
#
_symmetry.space_group_name_H-M   'P 1'
#
loop_
_entity.id
_entity.type
_entity.pdbx_description
1 polymer ?
#
loop_
_entity_poly.entity_id
_entity_poly.type
_entity_poly.pdbx_seq_one_letter_code
_entity_poly.pdbx_strand_id
1 'polypeptide(L)' 'MSKEEVIKLMLDSLNADNRELCSKMGMSQEDTETQIEQSQPSLIFMLGNIYEKLKSSNVLA' A
#
# COMPACT_ATOMS: atom_id res chain seq x y z
N MET A 1 -12.94 -6.46 10.06
CA MET A 1 -11.57 -6.69 9.59
C MET A 1 -10.61 -6.24 10.67
N SER A 2 -9.52 -6.97 10.92
CA SER A 2 -8.44 -6.52 11.79
C SER A 2 -7.65 -5.38 11.15
N LYS A 3 -6.81 -4.69 11.93
CA LYS A 3 -5.91 -3.66 11.41
C LYS A 3 -5.00 -4.23 10.31
N GLU A 4 -4.49 -5.42 10.52
CA GLU A 4 -3.61 -6.13 9.59
C GLU A 4 -4.33 -6.44 8.27
N GLU A 5 -5.59 -6.89 8.34
CA GLU A 5 -6.40 -7.16 7.15
C GLU A 5 -6.69 -5.87 6.36
N VAL A 6 -6.95 -4.75 7.04
CA VAL A 6 -7.17 -3.45 6.39
C VAL A 6 -5.88 -2.93 5.74
N ILE A 7 -4.74 -3.01 6.43
CA ILE A 7 -3.44 -2.62 5.87
C ILE A 7 -3.10 -3.49 4.66
N LYS A 8 -3.32 -4.80 4.75
CA LYS A 8 -3.10 -5.73 3.63
C LYS A 8 -3.96 -5.35 2.42
N LEU A 9 -5.25 -5.09 2.62
CA LEU A 9 -6.14 -4.67 1.54
C LEU A 9 -5.63 -3.40 0.83
N MET A 10 -5.21 -2.39 1.61
CA MET A 10 -4.67 -1.15 1.06
C MET A 10 -3.36 -1.36 0.29
N LEU A 11 -2.45 -2.18 0.82
CA LEU A 11 -1.19 -2.51 0.13
C LEU A 11 -1.43 -3.29 -1.15
N ASP A 12 -2.33 -4.27 -1.14
CA ASP A 12 -2.66 -5.05 -2.33
C ASP A 12 -3.21 -4.14 -3.45
N SER A 13 -4.07 -3.17 -3.10
CA SER A 13 -4.56 -2.15 -4.03
C SER A 13 -3.43 -1.27 -4.58
N LEU A 14 -2.60 -0.70 -3.70
CA LEU A 14 -1.48 0.17 -4.11
C LEU A 14 -0.48 -0.56 -5.01
N ASN A 15 -0.17 -1.82 -4.68
CA ASN A 15 0.77 -2.62 -5.47
C ASN A 15 0.20 -2.99 -6.84
N ALA A 16 -1.12 -3.20 -6.95
CA ALA A 16 -1.77 -3.41 -8.24
C ALA A 16 -1.72 -2.14 -9.10
N ASP A 17 -2.06 -0.99 -8.53
CA ASP A 17 -2.01 0.30 -9.21
C ASP A 17 -0.59 0.67 -9.65
N ASN A 18 0.42 0.41 -8.81
CA ASN A 18 1.83 0.62 -9.16
C ASN A 18 2.25 -0.21 -10.36
N ARG A 19 1.90 -1.50 -10.42
CA ARG A 19 2.22 -2.37 -11.56
C ARG A 19 1.59 -1.86 -12.85
N GLU A 20 0.32 -1.47 -12.79
CA GLU A 20 -0.39 -0.94 -13.95
C GLU A 20 0.23 0.38 -14.43
N LEU A 21 0.49 1.31 -13.51
CA LEU A 21 1.06 2.62 -13.84
C LEU A 21 2.49 2.50 -14.37
N CYS A 22 3.35 1.72 -13.71
CA CYS A 22 4.72 1.50 -14.15
C CYS A 22 4.77 0.85 -15.54
N SER A 23 3.91 -0.13 -15.81
CA SER A 23 3.78 -0.74 -17.13
C SER A 23 3.37 0.28 -18.20
N LYS A 24 2.37 1.14 -17.92
CA LYS A 24 1.94 2.22 -18.81
C LYS A 24 3.03 3.26 -19.08
N MET A 25 3.94 3.45 -18.13
CA MET A 25 5.09 4.36 -18.25
C MET A 25 6.32 3.70 -18.89
N GLY A 26 6.23 2.43 -19.31
CA GLY A 26 7.32 1.71 -19.97
C GLY A 26 8.43 1.24 -19.03
N MET A 27 8.19 1.21 -17.72
CA MET A 27 9.11 0.63 -16.75
C MET A 27 9.14 -0.89 -16.87
N SER A 28 10.30 -1.50 -16.65
CA SER A 28 10.41 -2.96 -16.66
C SER A 28 9.67 -3.56 -15.46
N GLN A 29 9.23 -4.82 -15.62
CA GLN A 29 8.61 -5.55 -14.51
C GLN A 29 9.58 -5.72 -13.33
N GLU A 30 10.87 -5.97 -13.62
CA GLU A 30 11.92 -6.13 -12.60
C GLU A 30 12.12 -4.85 -11.78
N ASP A 31 12.25 -3.70 -12.44
CA ASP A 31 12.39 -2.40 -11.75
C ASP A 31 11.14 -2.04 -10.95
N THR A 32 9.96 -2.43 -11.45
CA THR A 32 8.68 -2.22 -10.79
C THR A 32 8.60 -3.02 -9.49
N GLU A 33 8.86 -4.32 -9.53
CA GLU A 33 8.82 -5.16 -8.33
C GLU A 33 9.91 -4.75 -7.33
N THR A 34 11.11 -4.39 -7.80
CA THR A 34 12.18 -3.89 -6.95
C THR A 34 11.76 -2.66 -6.15
N GLN A 35 11.10 -1.68 -6.79
CA GLN A 35 10.59 -0.49 -6.10
C GLN A 35 9.42 -0.80 -5.16
N ILE A 36 8.52 -1.70 -5.56
CA ILE A 36 7.42 -2.17 -4.72
C ILE A 36 7.99 -2.79 -3.44
N GLU A 37 8.95 -3.70 -3.54
CA GLU A 37 9.60 -4.35 -2.40
C GLU A 37 10.30 -3.35 -1.47
N GLN A 38 11.08 -2.43 -2.04
CA GLN A 38 11.81 -1.42 -1.28
C GLN A 38 10.87 -0.48 -0.51
N SER A 39 9.67 -0.21 -1.04
CA SER A 39 8.72 0.70 -0.40
C SER A 39 7.86 0.04 0.69
N GLN A 40 7.72 -1.29 0.72
CA GLN A 40 6.79 -1.99 1.62
C GLN A 40 6.92 -1.59 3.10
N PRO A 41 8.11 -1.56 3.72
CA PRO A 41 8.22 -1.25 5.15
C PRO A 41 7.68 0.15 5.49
N SER A 42 7.97 1.13 4.63
CA SER A 42 7.50 2.51 4.81
C SER A 42 5.99 2.62 4.62
N LEU A 43 5.43 1.94 3.62
CA LEU A 43 4.00 1.93 3.36
C LEU A 43 3.24 1.26 4.50
N ILE A 44 3.71 0.11 5.01
CA ILE A 44 3.13 -0.57 6.18
C ILE A 44 3.08 0.38 7.39
N PHE A 45 4.18 1.07 7.69
CA PHE A 45 4.22 2.03 8.80
C PHE A 45 3.25 3.19 8.61
N MET A 46 3.25 3.83 7.42
CA MET A 46 2.37 4.96 7.13
C MET A 46 0.90 4.57 7.14
N LEU A 47 0.53 3.45 6.52
CA LEU A 47 -0.83 2.92 6.50
C LEU A 47 -1.30 2.51 7.90
N GLY A 48 -0.40 1.97 8.73
CA GLY A 48 -0.67 1.72 10.13
C GLY A 48 -1.02 2.99 10.90
N ASN A 49 -0.29 4.08 10.68
CA ASN A 49 -0.58 5.38 11.30
C ASN A 49 -1.90 5.99 10.78
N ILE A 50 -2.19 5.83 9.49
CA ILE A 50 -3.44 6.27 8.89
C ILE A 50 -4.62 5.51 9.50
N TYR A 51 -4.51 4.19 9.64
CA TYR A 51 -5.53 3.37 10.29
C TYR A 51 -5.87 3.89 11.69
N GLU A 52 -4.85 4.15 12.53
CA GLU A 52 -5.07 4.68 13.88
C GLU A 52 -5.77 6.06 13.86
N LYS A 53 -5.39 6.94 12.93
CA LYS A 53 -6.04 8.25 12.76
C LYS A 53 -7.49 8.14 12.31
N LEU A 54 -7.79 7.23 11.41
CA LEU A 54 -9.15 6.99 10.93
C LEU A 54 -10.04 6.41 12.04
N LYS A 55 -9.50 5.48 12.84
CA LYS A 55 -10.18 4.91 14.00
C LYS A 55 -10.43 5.98 15.07
N SER A 56 -9.43 6.79 15.42
CA SER A 56 -9.59 7.85 16.42
C SER A 56 -10.53 8.98 15.99
N SER A 57 -10.70 9.16 14.67
CA SER A 57 -11.65 10.10 14.08
C SER A 57 -13.06 9.50 13.89
N ASN A 58 -13.31 8.27 14.36
CA ASN A 58 -14.57 7.52 14.17
C ASN A 58 -14.98 7.34 12.70
N VAL A 59 -14.02 7.35 11.76
CA VAL A 59 -14.27 7.03 10.34
C VAL A 59 -14.30 5.52 10.14
N LEU A 60 -13.45 4.80 10.87
CA LEU A 60 -13.48 3.35 10.99
C LEU A 60 -14.07 2.99 12.36
N ALA A 61 -15.02 2.06 12.36
CA ALA A 61 -15.62 1.51 13.58
C ALA A 61 -14.65 0.62 14.36
#